data_AF-A0A7W4ELE2-F1
#
_entry.id   AF-A0A7W4ELE2-F1
#
_cell.length_a   1.000
_cell.length_b   1.000
_cell.length_c   1.000
_cell.angle_alpha   90.00
_cell.angle_beta   90.00
_cell.angle_gamma   90.00
#
_symmetry.space_group_name_H-M   'P 1'
#
loop_
_entity.id
_entity.type
_entity.pdbx_description
1 polymer ?
#
loop_
_entity_poly.entity_id
_entity_poly.type
_entity_poly.pdbx_seq_one_letter_code
_entity_poly.pdbx_strand_id
1 'polypeptide(L)'
;MSICTSQSMTLTTILPNNARLARINPVRLLSEAKFRLRFIEHYLNTSKNASETCRLFGIARSLFYKWYNRYDPYNLSSLENKSSKPHKVRSVSYSLKLVSVIRQLRQSKDTALYSAHKIALVLKRDYPKDTNFHVSAATVGRIIKRFKLFFSEVVRHVKKRKTNQSAIQPTRKRKPAGIHKTISKARQLIRVRHEARLCL
;
A
#
# COMPACT_ATOMS: atom_id res chain seq x y z
N MET A 1 -19.26 48.17 -32.68
CA MET A 1 -19.71 48.33 -31.28
C MET A 1 -18.83 47.44 -30.41
N SER A 2 -17.96 48.04 -29.61
CA SER A 2 -17.03 47.33 -28.72
C SER A 2 -17.80 46.87 -27.49
N ILE A 3 -17.87 45.55 -27.25
CA ILE A 3 -18.50 44.98 -26.07
C ILE A 3 -17.45 45.03 -24.96
N CYS A 4 -17.60 45.99 -24.04
CA CYS A 4 -16.81 46.04 -22.82
C CYS A 4 -17.07 44.77 -22.00
N THR A 5 -16.10 43.85 -21.99
CA THR A 5 -16.09 42.74 -21.05
C THR A 5 -15.81 43.31 -19.66
N SER A 6 -16.85 43.36 -18.82
CA SER A 6 -16.72 43.69 -17.41
C SER A 6 -15.72 42.70 -16.80
N GLN A 7 -14.55 43.22 -16.41
CA GLN A 7 -13.62 42.51 -15.55
C GLN A 7 -14.42 42.00 -14.34
N SER A 8 -14.39 40.69 -14.09
CA SER A 8 -14.98 40.13 -12.88
C SER A 8 -14.38 40.87 -11.69
N MET A 9 -15.20 41.58 -10.92
CA MET A 9 -14.77 42.13 -9.63
C MET A 9 -14.41 40.95 -8.73
N THR A 10 -13.14 40.57 -8.72
CA THR A 10 -12.60 39.75 -7.65
C THR A 10 -12.64 40.63 -6.42
N LEU A 11 -13.73 40.56 -5.65
CA LEU A 11 -13.77 41.07 -4.29
C LEU A 11 -12.78 40.23 -3.47
N THR A 12 -11.49 40.55 -3.58
CA THR A 12 -10.49 40.11 -2.62
C THR A 12 -10.76 40.92 -1.36
N THR A 13 -11.73 40.50 -0.56
CA THR A 13 -11.87 41.01 0.80
C THR A 13 -10.56 40.70 1.51
N ILE A 14 -9.73 41.72 1.72
CA ILE A 14 -8.51 41.65 2.53
C ILE A 14 -9.00 41.57 3.97
N LEU A 15 -9.42 40.37 4.40
CA LEU A 15 -9.73 40.11 5.78
C LEU A 15 -8.43 40.24 6.58
N PRO A 16 -8.40 41.02 7.68
CA PRO A 16 -7.23 41.05 8.54
C PRO A 16 -6.90 39.62 8.98
N ASN A 17 -5.62 39.26 8.92
CA ASN A 17 -5.13 37.95 9.36
C ASN A 17 -5.56 36.75 8.48
N ASN A 18 -5.82 36.96 7.18
CA ASN A 18 -6.21 35.91 6.23
C ASN A 18 -5.31 34.65 6.27
N ALA A 19 -3.99 34.82 6.37
CA ALA A 19 -3.05 33.69 6.46
C ALA A 19 -3.21 32.82 7.73
N ARG A 20 -3.73 33.39 8.83
CA ARG A 20 -4.06 32.63 10.05
C ARG A 20 -5.44 31.99 9.93
N LEU A 21 -6.42 32.66 9.30
CA LEU A 21 -7.76 32.13 9.04
C LEU A 21 -7.74 30.95 8.05
N ALA A 22 -6.97 31.04 6.97
CA ALA A 22 -6.78 29.97 6.00
C ALA A 22 -6.18 28.69 6.61
N ARG A 23 -5.44 28.81 7.73
CA ARG A 23 -4.90 27.68 8.50
C ARG A 23 -5.91 27.05 9.46
N ILE A 24 -6.91 27.81 9.92
CA ILE A 24 -7.91 27.35 10.90
C ILE A 24 -8.95 26.45 10.22
N ASN A 25 -9.27 26.67 8.95
CA ASN A 25 -10.16 25.79 8.18
C ASN A 25 -9.75 25.65 6.71
N PRO A 26 -8.65 24.91 6.41
CA PRO A 26 -8.25 24.68 5.03
C PRO A 26 -9.20 23.68 4.38
N VAL A 27 -10.17 24.16 3.60
CA VAL A 27 -11.01 23.27 2.77
C VAL A 27 -10.13 22.69 1.65
N ARG A 28 -9.57 21.50 1.91
CA ARG A 28 -8.71 20.78 0.96
C ARG A 28 -9.55 19.91 0.04
N LEU A 29 -10.06 20.50 -1.02
CA LEU A 29 -10.76 19.77 -2.07
C LEU A 29 -9.79 19.09 -3.03
N LEU A 30 -10.15 17.88 -3.48
CA LEU A 30 -9.51 17.24 -4.63
C LEU A 30 -9.68 18.09 -5.90
N SER A 31 -8.78 17.94 -6.87
CA SER A 31 -8.82 18.66 -8.15
C SER A 31 -10.17 18.53 -8.87
N GLU A 32 -10.76 17.33 -8.86
CA GLU A 32 -12.08 17.07 -9.43
C GLU A 32 -13.20 17.84 -8.71
N ALA A 33 -13.15 17.93 -7.39
CA ALA A 33 -14.14 18.68 -6.61
C ALA A 33 -14.03 20.19 -6.85
N LYS A 34 -12.80 20.70 -7.02
CA LYS A 34 -12.57 22.09 -7.44
C LYS A 34 -13.13 22.37 -8.84
N PHE A 35 -12.93 21.45 -9.79
CA PHE A 35 -13.52 21.58 -11.12
C PHE A 35 -15.05 21.62 -11.06
N ARG A 36 -15.66 20.78 -10.20
CA ARG A 36 -17.11 20.79 -9.97
C ARG A 36 -17.61 22.10 -9.38
N LEU A 37 -16.89 22.62 -8.40
CA LEU A 37 -17.21 23.90 -7.78
C LEU A 37 -17.20 25.04 -8.81
N ARG A 38 -16.19 25.09 -9.69
CA ARG A 38 -16.05 26.14 -10.71
C ARG A 38 -17.26 26.27 -11.63
N PHE A 39 -17.82 25.16 -12.14
CA PHE A 39 -18.97 25.26 -13.04
C PHE A 39 -20.27 25.61 -12.29
N ILE A 40 -20.37 25.25 -11.01
CA ILE A 40 -21.50 25.62 -10.15
C ILE A 40 -21.43 27.11 -9.82
N GLU A 41 -20.24 27.62 -9.46
CA GLU A 41 -20.01 29.06 -9.26
C GLU A 41 -20.34 29.86 -10.52
N HIS A 42 -19.89 29.41 -11.70
CA HIS A 42 -20.25 30.05 -12.96
C HIS A 42 -21.77 30.05 -13.20
N TYR A 43 -22.46 28.94 -12.92
CA TYR A 43 -23.92 28.88 -13.05
C TYR A 43 -24.64 29.86 -12.12
N LEU A 44 -24.17 29.99 -10.88
CA LEU A 44 -24.75 30.88 -9.88
C LEU A 44 -24.48 32.37 -10.17
N ASN A 45 -23.29 32.69 -10.71
CA ASN A 45 -22.85 34.07 -10.92
C ASN A 45 -23.31 34.70 -12.25
N THR A 46 -23.54 33.91 -13.30
CA THR A 46 -23.84 34.46 -14.64
C THR A 46 -25.34 34.66 -14.87
N SER A 47 -26.08 33.58 -15.10
CA SER A 47 -27.46 33.67 -15.64
C SER A 47 -28.36 32.50 -15.22
N LYS A 48 -27.84 31.55 -14.42
CA LYS A 48 -28.51 30.28 -14.08
C LYS A 48 -28.93 29.46 -15.32
N ASN A 49 -28.22 29.62 -16.44
CA ASN A 49 -28.42 28.81 -17.65
C ASN A 49 -27.53 27.56 -17.66
N ALA A 50 -28.10 26.40 -17.33
CA ALA A 50 -27.35 25.14 -17.26
C ALA A 50 -26.76 24.70 -18.61
N SER A 51 -27.44 24.97 -19.73
CA SER A 51 -26.95 24.58 -21.07
C SER A 51 -25.69 25.36 -21.46
N GLU A 52 -25.67 26.65 -21.14
CA GLU A 52 -24.56 27.55 -21.41
C GLU A 52 -23.32 27.14 -20.58
N THR A 53 -23.52 26.88 -19.29
CA THR A 53 -22.43 26.40 -18.43
C THR A 53 -21.90 25.05 -18.89
N CYS A 54 -22.78 24.11 -19.24
CA CYS A 54 -22.37 22.81 -19.77
C CYS A 54 -21.53 22.93 -21.06
N ARG A 55 -21.91 23.84 -21.97
CA ARG A 55 -21.17 24.09 -23.22
C ARG A 55 -19.78 24.68 -22.95
N LEU A 56 -19.68 25.62 -22.01
CA LEU A 56 -18.41 26.26 -21.65
C LEU A 56 -17.42 25.28 -21.01
N PHE A 57 -17.89 24.43 -20.10
CA PHE A 57 -17.05 23.50 -19.36
C PHE A 57 -16.89 22.13 -20.05
N GLY A 58 -17.61 21.85 -21.13
CA GLY A 58 -17.56 20.58 -21.86
C GLY A 58 -18.18 19.42 -21.09
N ILE A 59 -19.29 19.66 -20.37
CA ILE A 59 -19.92 18.70 -19.46
C ILE A 59 -21.31 18.32 -19.95
N ALA A 60 -21.71 17.06 -19.75
CA ALA A 60 -23.08 16.63 -19.98
C ALA A 60 -24.05 17.25 -18.95
N ARG A 61 -25.23 17.68 -19.39
CA ARG A 61 -26.25 18.30 -18.52
C ARG A 61 -26.70 17.39 -17.36
N SER A 62 -26.71 16.08 -17.56
CA SER A 62 -26.99 15.09 -16.52
C SER A 62 -25.94 15.10 -15.40
N LEU A 63 -24.67 15.28 -15.74
CA LEU A 63 -23.59 15.41 -14.77
C LEU A 63 -23.71 16.72 -13.97
N PHE A 64 -24.07 17.82 -14.65
CA PHE A 64 -24.33 19.10 -13.99
C PHE A 64 -25.41 18.95 -12.92
N TYR A 65 -26.61 18.47 -13.26
CA TYR A 65 -27.69 18.32 -12.28
C TYR A 65 -27.35 17.34 -11.17
N LYS A 66 -26.63 16.25 -11.46
CA LYS A 66 -26.16 15.31 -10.43
C LYS A 66 -25.30 16.00 -9.36
N TRP A 67 -24.40 16.90 -9.75
CA TRP A 67 -23.54 17.61 -8.82
C TRP A 67 -24.19 18.84 -8.21
N TYR A 68 -25.03 19.55 -8.96
CA TYR A 68 -25.82 20.66 -8.46
C TYR A 68 -26.76 20.21 -7.34
N ASN A 69 -27.46 19.08 -7.51
CA ASN A 69 -28.32 18.51 -6.47
C ASN A 69 -27.55 18.04 -5.22
N ARG A 70 -26.23 17.86 -5.32
CA ARG A 70 -25.38 17.46 -4.21
C ARG A 70 -24.71 18.66 -3.54
N TYR A 71 -24.64 19.80 -4.22
CA TYR A 71 -23.93 20.97 -3.76
C TYR A 71 -24.59 21.54 -2.52
N ASP A 72 -23.78 21.68 -1.47
CA ASP A 72 -24.14 22.37 -0.23
C ASP A 72 -23.15 23.53 -0.03
N PRO A 73 -23.62 24.79 -0.01
CA PRO A 73 -22.74 25.96 0.14
C PRO A 73 -22.01 25.98 1.49
N TYR A 74 -22.56 25.33 2.53
CA TYR A 74 -21.93 25.24 3.84
C TYR A 74 -20.94 24.07 3.94
N ASN A 75 -20.97 23.13 2.99
CA ASN A 75 -20.14 21.94 2.98
C ASN A 75 -19.64 21.59 1.56
N LEU A 76 -18.47 22.15 1.21
CA LEU A 76 -17.85 21.92 -0.10
C LEU A 76 -17.35 20.47 -0.30
N SER A 77 -17.16 19.70 0.77
CA SER A 77 -16.81 18.27 0.66
C SER A 77 -17.95 17.44 0.03
N SER A 78 -19.16 17.99 -0.04
CA SER A 78 -20.28 17.39 -0.78
C SER A 78 -19.95 17.13 -2.26
N LEU A 79 -19.07 17.93 -2.86
CA LEU A 79 -18.65 17.78 -4.27
C LEU A 79 -17.56 16.72 -4.47
N GLU A 80 -17.11 16.05 -3.41
CA GLU A 80 -16.14 14.97 -3.52
C GLU A 80 -16.76 13.67 -4.04
N ASN A 81 -15.88 12.78 -4.52
CA ASN A 81 -16.28 11.44 -4.94
C ASN A 81 -16.76 10.64 -3.74
N LYS A 82 -17.98 10.13 -3.82
CA LYS A 82 -18.47 9.11 -2.90
C LYS A 82 -17.86 7.76 -3.30
N SER A 83 -17.77 6.86 -2.33
CA SER A 83 -17.35 5.49 -2.59
C SER A 83 -18.24 4.85 -3.66
N SER A 84 -17.63 4.31 -4.71
CA SER A 84 -18.31 3.50 -5.74
C SER A 84 -18.51 2.06 -5.29
N LYS A 85 -18.16 1.72 -4.05
CA LYS A 85 -18.29 0.36 -3.53
C LYS A 85 -19.78 0.01 -3.38
N PRO A 86 -20.23 -1.17 -3.85
CA PRO A 86 -21.60 -1.60 -3.67
C PRO A 86 -21.98 -1.65 -2.18
N HIS A 87 -23.21 -1.23 -1.87
CA HIS A 87 -23.72 -1.17 -0.50
C HIS A 87 -23.71 -2.54 0.19
N LYS A 88 -24.01 -3.61 -0.55
CA LYS A 88 -24.02 -4.99 -0.05
C LYS A 88 -22.99 -5.82 -0.79
N VAL A 89 -21.95 -6.22 -0.07
CA VAL A 89 -20.98 -7.23 -0.53
C VAL A 89 -21.23 -8.50 0.28
N ARG A 90 -21.12 -9.67 -0.36
CA ARG A 90 -21.15 -10.96 0.36
C ARG A 90 -20.05 -10.96 1.43
N SER A 91 -20.45 -11.09 2.69
CA SER A 91 -19.52 -11.39 3.77
C SER A 91 -19.25 -12.89 3.80
N VAL A 92 -17.98 -13.28 3.91
CA VAL A 92 -17.64 -14.70 4.14
C VAL A 92 -18.05 -15.05 5.56
N SER A 93 -18.91 -16.05 5.72
CA SER A 93 -19.27 -16.60 7.03
C SER A 93 -18.45 -17.86 7.29
N TYR A 94 -17.95 -18.01 8.51
CA TYR A 94 -17.24 -19.19 8.98
C TYR A 94 -17.98 -19.74 10.20
N SER A 95 -17.94 -21.06 10.40
CA SER A 95 -18.48 -21.66 11.62
C SER A 95 -17.70 -21.17 12.84
N LEU A 96 -18.40 -20.83 13.93
CA LEU A 96 -17.77 -20.35 15.16
C LEU A 96 -16.85 -21.41 15.77
N LYS A 97 -17.28 -22.69 15.73
CA LYS A 97 -16.51 -23.85 16.20
C LYS A 97 -15.19 -24.01 15.44
N LEU A 98 -15.21 -23.82 14.12
CA LEU A 98 -14.01 -23.90 13.29
C LEU A 98 -13.00 -22.81 13.70
N VAL A 99 -13.48 -21.57 13.86
CA VAL A 99 -12.64 -20.43 14.22
C VAL A 99 -12.05 -20.58 15.62
N SER A 100 -12.83 -21.09 16.59
CA SER A 100 -12.34 -21.30 17.96
C SER A 100 -11.23 -22.35 18.01
N VAL A 101 -11.38 -23.47 17.31
CA VAL A 101 -10.35 -24.52 17.25
C VAL A 101 -9.09 -24.01 16.54
N ILE A 102 -9.23 -23.31 15.41
CA ILE A 102 -8.06 -22.72 14.72
C ILE A 102 -7.33 -21.70 15.62
N ARG A 103 -8.08 -20.93 16.43
CA ARG A 103 -7.49 -20.00 17.39
C ARG A 103 -6.73 -20.75 18.49
N GLN A 104 -7.31 -21.80 19.06
CA GLN A 104 -6.65 -22.64 20.06
C GLN A 104 -5.35 -23.23 19.51
N LEU A 105 -5.40 -23.84 18.31
CA LEU A 105 -4.23 -24.41 17.63
C LEU A 105 -3.14 -23.37 17.31
N ARG A 106 -3.48 -22.09 17.16
CA ARG A 106 -2.49 -21.02 16.96
C ARG A 106 -1.93 -20.46 18.27
N GLN A 107 -2.65 -20.60 19.37
CA GLN A 107 -2.25 -20.12 20.70
C GLN A 107 -1.41 -21.15 21.47
N SER A 108 -1.61 -22.45 21.22
CA SER A 108 -0.76 -23.49 21.80
C SER A 108 0.66 -23.39 21.28
N LYS A 109 1.63 -23.41 22.21
CA LYS A 109 3.06 -23.21 21.95
C LYS A 109 3.61 -24.18 20.89
N ASP A 110 3.17 -25.43 20.93
CA ASP A 110 3.70 -26.51 20.08
C ASP A 110 3.20 -26.46 18.64
N THR A 111 2.04 -25.84 18.41
CA THR A 111 1.37 -25.81 17.10
C THR A 111 1.32 -24.40 16.50
N ALA A 112 1.87 -23.39 17.19
CA ALA A 112 1.91 -22.00 16.77
C ALA A 112 2.60 -21.78 15.40
N LEU A 113 3.59 -22.61 15.06
CA LEU A 113 4.33 -22.52 13.79
C LEU A 113 3.68 -23.28 12.62
N TYR A 114 2.54 -23.94 12.84
CA TYR A 114 1.97 -24.80 11.80
C TYR A 114 1.50 -24.01 10.58
N SER A 115 1.76 -24.56 9.40
CA SER A 115 1.25 -24.00 8.15
C SER A 115 -0.27 -24.17 8.06
N ALA A 116 -0.94 -23.39 7.22
CA ALA A 116 -2.38 -23.54 7.00
C ALA A 116 -2.74 -24.96 6.49
N HIS A 117 -1.84 -25.59 5.72
CA HIS A 117 -1.98 -26.97 5.27
C HIS A 117 -1.92 -27.96 6.42
N LYS A 118 -0.95 -27.81 7.33
CA LYS A 118 -0.81 -28.69 8.49
C LYS A 118 -2.01 -28.55 9.43
N ILE A 119 -2.51 -27.34 9.65
CA ILE A 119 -3.72 -27.11 10.44
C ILE A 119 -4.94 -27.79 9.81
N ALA A 120 -5.14 -27.67 8.49
CA ALA A 120 -6.24 -28.36 7.81
C ALA A 120 -6.17 -29.88 7.96
N LEU A 121 -4.96 -30.46 7.88
CA LEU A 121 -4.74 -31.89 8.09
C LEU A 121 -5.06 -32.31 9.53
N VAL A 122 -4.61 -31.53 10.53
CA VAL A 122 -4.91 -31.78 11.95
C VAL A 122 -6.41 -31.74 12.21
N LEU A 123 -7.13 -30.74 11.66
CA LEU A 123 -8.58 -30.65 11.79
C LEU A 123 -9.30 -31.86 11.19
N LYS A 124 -8.86 -32.34 10.02
CA LYS A 124 -9.43 -33.54 9.39
C LYS A 124 -9.14 -34.81 10.19
N ARG A 125 -7.95 -34.91 10.80
CA ARG A 125 -7.52 -36.05 11.62
C ARG A 125 -8.32 -36.14 12.92
N ASP A 126 -8.43 -35.03 13.64
CA ASP A 126 -8.99 -35.00 14.99
C ASP A 126 -10.53 -34.98 14.97
N TYR A 127 -11.14 -34.45 13.90
CA TYR A 127 -12.60 -34.34 13.75
C TYR A 127 -13.12 -34.98 12.45
N PRO A 128 -13.00 -36.31 12.27
CA PRO A 128 -13.37 -36.98 11.02
C PRO A 128 -14.88 -37.04 10.76
N LYS A 129 -15.72 -36.93 11.81
CA LYS A 129 -17.19 -37.04 11.68
C LYS A 129 -17.87 -35.71 11.37
N ASP A 130 -17.22 -34.59 11.65
CA ASP A 130 -17.81 -33.27 11.57
C ASP A 130 -17.50 -32.61 10.21
N THR A 131 -18.54 -32.41 9.39
CA THR A 131 -18.42 -31.79 8.06
C THR A 131 -17.84 -30.37 8.11
N ASN A 132 -18.07 -29.64 9.20
CA ASN A 132 -17.57 -28.28 9.39
C ASN A 132 -16.03 -28.17 9.47
N PHE A 133 -15.33 -29.25 9.81
CA PHE A 133 -13.85 -29.26 9.92
C PHE A 133 -13.14 -29.72 8.65
N HIS A 134 -13.89 -30.19 7.65
CA HIS A 134 -13.40 -30.59 6.33
C HIS A 134 -13.15 -29.36 5.45
N VAL A 135 -12.14 -28.58 5.81
CA VAL A 135 -11.89 -27.25 5.25
C VAL A 135 -10.59 -27.24 4.46
N SER A 136 -10.59 -26.58 3.30
CA SER A 136 -9.37 -26.43 2.48
C SER A 136 -8.32 -25.55 3.17
N ALA A 137 -7.04 -25.81 2.89
CA ALA A 137 -5.93 -25.02 3.45
C ALA A 137 -6.05 -23.52 3.15
N ALA A 138 -6.60 -23.15 1.97
CA ALA A 138 -6.87 -21.76 1.61
C ALA A 138 -7.90 -21.08 2.53
N THR A 139 -8.91 -21.82 2.97
CA THR A 139 -9.94 -21.30 3.88
C THR A 139 -9.38 -21.11 5.28
N VAL A 140 -8.58 -22.05 5.77
CA VAL A 140 -7.82 -21.89 7.02
C VAL A 140 -6.89 -20.67 6.94
N GLY A 141 -6.18 -20.48 5.83
CA GLY A 141 -5.35 -19.30 5.58
C GLY A 141 -6.15 -17.99 5.59
N ARG A 142 -7.33 -17.96 4.99
CA ARG A 142 -8.25 -16.80 5.03
C ARG A 142 -8.72 -16.49 6.45
N ILE A 143 -9.01 -17.51 7.25
CA ILE A 143 -9.38 -17.35 8.67
C ILE A 143 -8.20 -16.75 9.45
N ILE A 144 -7.00 -17.32 9.31
CA ILE A 144 -5.78 -16.81 9.97
C ILE A 144 -5.53 -15.34 9.62
N LYS A 145 -5.61 -14.98 8.33
CA LYS A 145 -5.40 -13.61 7.87
C LYS A 145 -6.47 -12.64 8.39
N ARG A 146 -7.75 -13.06 8.37
CA ARG A 146 -8.88 -12.25 8.84
C ARG A 146 -8.78 -11.94 10.34
N PHE A 147 -8.42 -12.93 11.15
CA PHE A 147 -8.31 -12.79 12.60
C PHE A 147 -6.89 -12.45 13.08
N LYS A 148 -5.96 -12.19 12.17
CA LYS A 148 -4.55 -11.84 12.46
C LYS A 148 -3.88 -12.85 13.41
N LEU A 149 -4.12 -14.14 13.22
CA LEU A 149 -3.57 -15.24 14.04
C LEU A 149 -2.14 -15.61 13.64
N PHE A 150 -1.30 -14.61 13.40
CA PHE A 150 0.10 -14.82 13.05
C PHE A 150 0.91 -15.01 14.32
N PHE A 151 1.69 -16.09 14.36
CA PHE A 151 2.75 -16.20 15.35
C PHE A 151 3.88 -15.26 14.93
N SER A 152 4.01 -14.13 15.62
CA SER A 152 5.21 -13.32 15.58
C SER A 152 6.03 -13.67 16.82
N GLU A 153 7.07 -14.48 16.64
CA GLU A 153 8.21 -14.31 17.52
C GLU A 153 8.66 -12.85 17.39
N VAL A 154 8.84 -12.16 18.51
CA VAL A 154 9.48 -10.84 18.49
C VAL A 154 10.93 -11.10 18.11
N VAL A 155 11.19 -11.25 16.82
CA VAL A 155 12.55 -11.26 16.28
C VAL A 155 13.05 -9.84 16.50
N ARG A 156 13.80 -9.65 17.60
CA ARG A 156 14.53 -8.42 17.84
C ARG A 156 15.53 -8.31 16.71
N HIS A 157 15.18 -7.55 15.68
CA HIS A 157 16.15 -7.09 14.69
C HIS A 157 17.13 -6.19 15.45
N VAL A 158 18.18 -6.80 15.99
CA VAL A 158 19.35 -6.06 16.44
C VAL A 158 19.82 -5.35 15.20
N LYS A 159 19.64 -4.02 15.15
CA LYS A 159 20.26 -3.19 14.11
C LYS A 159 21.73 -3.60 14.13
N LYS A 160 22.21 -4.25 13.06
CA LYS A 160 23.65 -4.41 12.86
C LYS A 160 24.20 -3.01 12.99
N ARG A 161 24.90 -2.72 14.10
CA ARG A 161 25.65 -1.48 14.22
C ARG A 161 26.47 -1.44 12.95
N LYS A 162 26.31 -0.36 12.17
CA LYS A 162 27.27 -0.03 11.12
C LYS A 162 28.59 0.18 11.86
N THR A 163 29.33 -0.89 12.13
CA THR A 163 30.74 -0.75 12.45
C THR A 163 31.31 -0.09 11.22
N ASN A 164 31.92 1.07 11.41
CA ASN A 164 32.53 1.90 10.37
C ASN A 164 33.65 1.18 9.59
N GLN A 165 33.85 -0.13 9.78
CA GLN A 165 34.72 -0.99 9.00
C GLN A 165 34.26 -1.15 7.54
N SER A 166 33.00 -0.86 7.21
CA SER A 166 32.53 -0.83 5.81
C SER A 166 32.73 0.53 5.11
N ALA A 167 33.22 1.55 5.83
CA ALA A 167 33.54 2.88 5.29
C ALA A 167 35.03 3.07 4.97
N ILE A 168 35.89 2.10 5.31
CA ILE A 168 37.21 1.95 4.69
C ILE A 168 37.03 0.89 3.61
N GLN A 169 36.52 1.28 2.44
CA GLN A 169 36.86 0.54 1.24
C GLN A 169 38.35 0.80 1.05
N PRO A 170 39.28 -0.16 1.28
CA PRO A 170 40.63 0.01 0.75
C PRO A 170 40.41 0.15 -0.74
N THR A 171 40.59 1.38 -1.23
CA THR A 171 40.59 1.75 -2.64
C THR A 171 41.05 0.56 -3.46
N ARG A 172 40.15 0.01 -4.29
CA ARG A 172 40.38 -1.08 -5.26
C ARG A 172 41.87 -1.22 -5.61
N LYS A 173 42.65 -1.98 -4.83
CA LYS A 173 43.99 -2.34 -5.27
C LYS A 173 43.76 -3.37 -6.36
N ARG A 174 43.97 -2.95 -7.62
CA ARG A 174 43.96 -3.88 -8.75
C ARG A 174 44.93 -5.02 -8.44
N LYS A 175 44.54 -6.25 -8.76
CA LYS A 175 45.41 -7.42 -8.69
C LYS A 175 46.73 -7.07 -9.44
N PRO A 176 47.91 -7.13 -8.81
CA PRO A 176 49.15 -6.81 -9.51
C PRO A 176 49.36 -7.82 -10.66
N ALA A 177 49.78 -7.31 -11.81
CA ALA A 177 50.03 -8.13 -12.98
C ALA A 177 51.15 -9.15 -12.68
N GLY A 178 50.97 -10.41 -13.06
CA GLY A 178 52.04 -11.42 -13.03
C GLY A 178 52.09 -12.37 -11.83
N ILE A 179 51.12 -12.36 -10.91
CA ILE A 179 51.09 -13.27 -9.73
C ILE A 179 51.20 -14.77 -10.10
N HIS A 180 50.72 -15.18 -11.28
CA HIS A 180 50.77 -16.59 -11.69
C HIS A 180 52.14 -17.04 -12.24
N LYS A 181 53.09 -16.10 -12.50
CA LYS A 181 54.45 -16.45 -12.95
C LYS A 181 55.32 -16.99 -11.81
N THR A 182 55.05 -16.61 -10.57
CA THR A 182 55.80 -17.09 -9.39
C THR A 182 55.22 -18.40 -8.82
N ILE A 183 53.91 -18.62 -8.96
CA ILE A 183 53.20 -19.82 -8.47
C ILE A 183 53.60 -21.09 -9.26
N SER A 184 53.93 -20.96 -10.55
CA SER A 184 54.35 -22.11 -11.38
C SER A 184 55.68 -22.73 -10.93
N LYS A 185 56.64 -21.90 -10.50
CA LYS A 185 57.95 -22.35 -9.99
C LYS A 185 57.81 -23.10 -8.65
N ALA A 186 56.93 -22.63 -7.76
CA ALA A 186 56.64 -23.30 -6.49
C ALA A 186 55.91 -24.64 -6.67
N ARG A 187 55.02 -24.76 -7.67
CA ARG A 187 54.35 -26.03 -8.00
C ARG A 187 55.26 -27.07 -8.65
N GLN A 188 56.27 -26.66 -9.42
CA GLN A 188 57.28 -27.58 -9.95
C GLN A 188 58.13 -28.22 -8.83
N LEU A 189 58.49 -27.46 -7.79
CA LEU A 189 59.26 -27.98 -6.65
C LEU A 189 58.50 -28.99 -5.77
N ILE A 190 57.16 -28.88 -5.69
CA ILE A 190 56.33 -29.83 -4.93
C ILE A 190 56.18 -31.17 -5.68
N ARG A 191 56.17 -31.15 -7.03
CA ARG A 191 56.04 -32.36 -7.85
C ARG A 191 57.29 -33.24 -7.80
N VAL A 192 58.48 -32.64 -7.87
CA VAL A 192 59.77 -33.36 -7.76
C VAL A 192 59.92 -34.05 -6.40
N ARG A 193 59.36 -33.47 -5.32
CA ARG A 193 59.46 -34.02 -3.96
C ARG A 193 58.55 -35.23 -3.70
N HIS A 194 57.52 -35.43 -4.51
CA HIS A 194 56.60 -36.57 -4.40
C HIS A 194 57.04 -37.78 -5.26
N GLU A 195 57.79 -37.54 -6.35
CA GLU A 195 58.34 -38.60 -7.20
C GLU A 195 59.60 -39.24 -6.58
N ALA A 196 60.43 -38.47 -5.84
CA ALA A 196 61.59 -39.00 -5.13
C ALA A 196 61.26 -39.88 -3.91
N ARG A 197 59.98 -40.02 -3.53
CA ARG A 197 59.53 -40.82 -2.38
C ARG A 197 58.86 -42.15 -2.77
N LEU A 198 58.79 -42.44 -4.08
CA LEU A 198 58.21 -43.67 -4.64
C LEU A 198 59.24 -44.51 -5.42
N CYS A 199 60.53 -44.16 -5.38
CA CYS A 199 61.64 -44.90 -6.01
C CYS A 199 62.74 -45.33 -5.01
N LEU A 200 62.34 -45.70 -3.79
CA LEU A 200 63.08 -46.58 -2.86
C LEU A 200 62.07 -47.59 -2.30
#